data_AF-A0A1F8EBS3-F1
#
_entry.id   AF-A0A1F8EBS3-F1
#
_cell.length_a   1.000
_cell.length_b   1.000
_cell.length_c   1.000
_cell.angle_alpha   90.00
_cell.angle_beta   90.00
_cell.angle_gamma   90.00
#
_symmetry.space_group_name_H-M   'P 1'
#
loop_
_entity.id
_entity.type
_entity.pdbx_description
1 polymer ?
#
loop_
_entity_poly.entity_id
_entity_poly.type
_entity_poly.pdbx_seq_one_letter_code
_entity_poly.pdbx_strand_id
1 'polypeptide(L)'
;MEEFKEFIKNRIEAQKEIGDGGEKVVYPHPDKDEKVVGIYKIEAEFKFERSPEFNKAKFYFTKILHMLFPKNVPDVFMTTTQPRTITKEKIKFKSRETISIREEKIEDLYTLRKQLKDCGIEFDESTQNFVEDNDGNMVYLDDFYPWNDESQKAYNHDQIRLLIMTKLTGLERDRALNYLNRLKKLYLELKNKE
;
A
#
# COMPACT_ATOMS: atom_id res chain seq x y z
N MET A 1 -15.27 -23.51 1.53
CA MET A 1 -14.29 -22.39 1.49
C MET A 1 -14.33 -21.65 0.16
N GLU A 2 -14.38 -22.34 -0.98
CA GLU A 2 -14.41 -21.68 -2.31
C GLU A 2 -15.69 -20.89 -2.55
N GLU A 3 -16.85 -21.45 -2.19
CA GLU A 3 -18.14 -20.74 -2.23
C GLU A 3 -18.17 -19.46 -1.38
N PHE A 4 -17.47 -19.46 -0.25
CA PHE A 4 -17.37 -18.27 0.62
C PHE A 4 -16.50 -17.18 -0.02
N LYS A 5 -15.40 -17.55 -0.69
CA LYS A 5 -14.54 -16.60 -1.41
C LYS A 5 -15.28 -16.00 -2.60
N GLU A 6 -16.01 -16.84 -3.36
CA GLU A 6 -16.80 -16.39 -4.51
C GLU A 6 -17.95 -15.49 -4.06
N PHE A 7 -18.61 -15.81 -2.93
CA PHE A 7 -19.63 -14.96 -2.33
C PHE A 7 -19.09 -13.58 -1.95
N ILE A 8 -17.93 -13.51 -1.28
CA ILE A 8 -17.31 -12.23 -0.90
C ILE A 8 -16.91 -11.43 -2.14
N LYS A 9 -16.30 -12.08 -3.15
CA LYS A 9 -15.94 -11.45 -4.42
C LYS A 9 -17.16 -10.87 -5.12
N ASN A 10 -18.23 -11.65 -5.26
CA ASN A 10 -19.49 -11.22 -5.87
C ASN A 10 -20.13 -10.03 -5.13
N ARG A 11 -20.05 -9.98 -3.80
CA ARG A 11 -20.55 -8.83 -3.03
C ARG A 11 -19.77 -7.55 -3.29
N ILE A 12 -18.45 -7.66 -3.49
CA ILE A 12 -17.58 -6.54 -3.81
C ILE A 12 -17.83 -6.08 -5.25
N GLU A 13 -17.83 -7.01 -6.21
CA GLU A 13 -18.02 -6.73 -7.63
C GLU A 13 -19.46 -6.30 -7.98
N ALA A 14 -20.44 -6.60 -7.12
CA ALA A 14 -21.79 -6.03 -7.22
C ALA A 14 -21.83 -4.51 -6.93
N GLN A 15 -20.77 -3.95 -6.33
CA GLN A 15 -20.63 -2.51 -6.18
C GLN A 15 -20.21 -1.89 -7.51
N LYS A 16 -20.61 -0.63 -7.73
CA LYS A 16 -20.06 0.15 -8.86
C LYS A 16 -18.57 0.37 -8.63
N GLU A 17 -17.76 0.00 -9.61
CA GLU A 17 -16.32 0.26 -9.58
C GLU A 17 -16.01 1.76 -9.41
N ILE A 18 -14.97 2.05 -8.64
CA ILE A 18 -14.47 3.42 -8.44
C ILE A 18 -13.37 3.71 -9.44
N GLY A 19 -12.55 2.72 -9.79
CA GLY A 19 -11.48 2.87 -10.78
C GLY A 19 -10.96 1.53 -11.28
N ASP A 20 -10.50 1.54 -12.51
CA ASP A 20 -9.92 0.39 -13.19
C ASP A 20 -8.51 0.76 -13.68
N GLY A 21 -7.50 0.11 -13.11
CA GLY A 21 -6.10 0.27 -13.50
C GLY A 21 -5.56 -0.98 -14.19
N GLY A 22 -4.33 -0.92 -14.70
CA GLY A 22 -3.67 -2.08 -15.33
C GLY A 22 -3.58 -3.29 -14.39
N GLU A 23 -3.25 -3.06 -13.12
CA GLU A 23 -3.00 -4.13 -12.14
C GLU A 23 -4.26 -4.60 -11.40
N LYS A 24 -5.19 -3.69 -11.08
CA LYS A 24 -6.32 -3.96 -10.17
C LYS A 24 -7.54 -3.09 -10.49
N VAL A 25 -8.71 -3.62 -10.13
CA VAL A 25 -9.98 -2.88 -10.12
C VAL A 25 -10.33 -2.54 -8.67
N VAL A 26 -10.75 -1.30 -8.42
CA VAL A 26 -11.03 -0.79 -7.08
C VAL A 26 -12.53 -0.57 -6.89
N TYR A 27 -13.07 -1.12 -5.81
CA TYR A 27 -14.47 -1.05 -5.43
C TYR A 27 -14.64 -0.38 -4.06
N PRO A 28 -15.80 0.21 -3.76
CA PRO A 28 -16.18 0.50 -2.38
C PRO A 28 -16.23 -0.81 -1.58
N HIS A 29 -15.85 -0.78 -0.30
CA HIS A 29 -16.08 -1.94 0.56
C HIS A 29 -17.60 -2.09 0.81
N PRO A 30 -18.19 -3.30 0.67
CA PRO A 30 -19.64 -3.49 0.69
C PRO A 30 -20.31 -3.13 2.01
N ASP A 31 -19.56 -3.21 3.12
CA ASP A 31 -20.08 -3.01 4.48
C ASP A 31 -19.41 -1.84 5.25
N LYS A 32 -18.46 -1.11 4.63
CA LYS A 32 -17.59 -0.15 5.32
C LYS A 32 -17.28 1.05 4.43
N ASP A 33 -18.03 2.13 4.59
CA ASP A 33 -17.93 3.33 3.76
C ASP A 33 -16.55 4.00 3.79
N GLU A 34 -15.79 3.79 4.86
CA GLU A 34 -14.44 4.29 5.07
C GLU A 34 -13.36 3.45 4.37
N LYS A 35 -13.73 2.41 3.64
CA LYS A 35 -12.80 1.46 3.01
C LYS A 35 -13.07 1.26 1.53
N VAL A 36 -11.99 0.92 0.83
CA VAL A 36 -12.02 0.43 -0.55
C VAL A 36 -11.34 -0.92 -0.62
N VAL A 37 -11.76 -1.73 -1.60
CA VAL A 37 -11.17 -3.03 -1.89
C VAL A 37 -10.63 -3.01 -3.31
N GLY A 38 -9.32 -3.16 -3.45
CA GLY A 38 -8.67 -3.44 -4.72
C GLY A 38 -8.64 -4.95 -4.96
N ILE A 39 -9.20 -5.40 -6.08
CA ILE A 39 -9.12 -6.77 -6.57
C ILE A 39 -8.10 -6.80 -7.70
N TYR A 40 -7.02 -7.55 -7.53
CA TYR A 40 -5.97 -7.64 -8.54
C TYR A 40 -6.42 -8.53 -9.71
N LYS A 41 -6.09 -8.09 -10.91
CA LYS A 41 -6.27 -8.89 -12.13
C LYS A 41 -5.28 -10.06 -12.04
N ILE A 42 -5.73 -11.26 -12.42
CA ILE A 42 -5.01 -12.53 -12.17
C ILE A 42 -3.63 -12.57 -12.88
N GLU A 43 -3.39 -11.63 -13.79
CA GLU A 43 -2.08 -11.36 -14.38
C GLU A 43 -1.19 -10.60 -13.39
N ALA A 44 -0.63 -11.31 -12.42
CA ALA A 44 0.48 -10.74 -11.66
C ALA A 44 1.62 -10.44 -12.64
N GLU A 45 2.07 -9.18 -12.68
CA GLU A 45 3.22 -8.75 -13.49
C GLU A 45 4.50 -9.47 -13.05
N PHE A 46 4.54 -9.89 -11.78
CA PHE A 46 5.72 -10.36 -11.08
C PHE A 46 5.56 -11.78 -10.50
N LYS A 47 6.63 -12.59 -10.55
CA LYS A 47 6.61 -14.00 -10.12
C LYS A 47 6.21 -14.14 -8.64
N PHE A 48 6.66 -13.21 -7.80
CA PHE A 48 6.47 -13.27 -6.35
C PHE A 48 5.15 -12.69 -5.85
N GLU A 49 4.50 -11.85 -6.64
CA GLU A 49 3.21 -11.24 -6.32
C GLU A 49 2.08 -12.25 -6.08
N ARG A 50 2.23 -13.46 -6.60
CA ARG A 50 1.28 -14.56 -6.41
C ARG A 50 1.44 -15.27 -5.06
N SER A 51 2.52 -15.01 -4.31
CA SER A 51 2.77 -15.70 -3.05
C SER A 51 1.96 -15.11 -1.87
N PRO A 52 1.44 -15.96 -0.96
CA PRO A 52 0.88 -15.48 0.31
C PRO A 52 1.86 -14.65 1.14
N GLU A 53 3.15 -14.95 1.06
CA GLU A 53 4.22 -14.24 1.73
C GLU A 53 4.34 -12.80 1.23
N PHE A 54 4.25 -12.58 -0.09
CA PHE A 54 4.27 -11.24 -0.68
C PHE A 54 3.08 -10.39 -0.22
N ASN A 55 1.87 -10.95 -0.24
CA ASN A 55 0.67 -10.21 0.19
C ASN A 55 0.72 -9.86 1.70
N LYS A 56 1.30 -10.73 2.53
CA LYS A 56 1.56 -10.43 3.96
C LYS A 56 2.62 -9.35 4.12
N ALA A 57 3.68 -9.41 3.32
CA ALA A 57 4.76 -8.43 3.36
C ALA A 57 4.28 -7.04 2.93
N LYS A 58 3.47 -6.97 1.87
CA LYS A 58 2.78 -5.75 1.42
C LYS A 58 1.94 -5.15 2.54
N PHE A 59 1.13 -5.96 3.23
CA PHE A 59 0.38 -5.52 4.40
C PHE A 59 1.30 -4.93 5.49
N TYR A 60 2.34 -5.64 5.91
CA TYR A 60 3.25 -5.16 6.97
C TYR A 60 3.97 -3.88 6.56
N PHE A 61 4.44 -3.82 5.32
CA PHE A 61 5.19 -2.67 4.83
C PHE A 61 4.30 -1.43 4.74
N THR A 62 3.13 -1.54 4.12
CA THR A 62 2.16 -0.42 4.06
C THR A 62 1.71 0.00 5.47
N LYS A 63 1.50 -0.93 6.42
CA LYS A 63 1.21 -0.58 7.82
C LYS A 63 2.31 0.27 8.47
N ILE A 64 3.58 -0.10 8.27
CA ILE A 64 4.72 0.67 8.79
C ILE A 64 4.73 2.07 8.20
N LEU A 65 4.53 2.19 6.88
CA LEU A 65 4.54 3.47 6.19
C LEU A 65 3.37 4.35 6.61
N HIS A 66 2.17 3.80 6.76
CA HIS A 66 1.03 4.54 7.32
C HIS A 66 1.34 5.06 8.73
N MET A 67 1.91 4.24 9.62
CA MET A 67 2.28 4.72 10.97
C MET A 67 3.33 5.85 10.93
N LEU A 68 4.29 5.80 10.00
CA LEU A 68 5.32 6.83 9.86
C LEU A 68 4.82 8.10 9.15
N PHE A 69 3.84 7.97 8.26
CA PHE A 69 3.32 9.03 7.39
C PHE A 69 1.78 8.99 7.31
N PRO A 70 1.06 9.13 8.43
CA PRO A 70 -0.38 8.82 8.50
C PRO A 70 -1.26 9.74 7.63
N LYS A 71 -0.76 10.93 7.28
CA LYS A 71 -1.46 11.87 6.40
C LYS A 71 -1.17 11.66 4.92
N ASN A 72 -0.15 10.87 4.57
CA ASN A 72 0.34 10.75 3.20
C ASN A 72 0.20 9.32 2.65
N VAL A 73 0.13 8.32 3.53
CA VAL A 73 -0.01 6.91 3.16
C VAL A 73 -1.31 6.38 3.78
N PRO A 74 -2.30 5.98 2.98
CA PRO A 74 -3.56 5.40 3.46
C PRO A 74 -3.32 4.13 4.28
N ASP A 75 -4.14 3.90 5.30
CA ASP A 75 -4.04 2.67 6.07
C ASP A 75 -4.41 1.42 5.24
N VAL A 76 -3.83 0.27 5.58
CA VAL A 76 -4.21 -1.03 5.03
C VAL A 76 -4.87 -1.90 6.09
N PHE A 77 -6.05 -2.43 5.82
CA PHE A 77 -6.80 -3.22 6.81
C PHE A 77 -6.61 -4.73 6.64
N MET A 78 -6.48 -5.19 5.40
CA MET A 78 -6.45 -6.61 5.08
C MET A 78 -5.84 -6.86 3.71
N THR A 79 -5.18 -8.01 3.56
CA THR A 79 -4.84 -8.59 2.25
C THR A 79 -5.32 -10.04 2.19
N THR A 80 -5.74 -10.49 1.01
CA THR A 80 -6.13 -11.89 0.75
C THR A 80 -5.41 -12.40 -0.48
N THR A 81 -5.34 -13.73 -0.65
CA THR A 81 -4.65 -14.38 -1.78
C THR A 81 -5.60 -15.00 -2.79
N GLN A 82 -6.83 -15.33 -2.40
CA GLN A 82 -7.83 -15.96 -3.26
C GLN A 82 -9.25 -15.42 -2.91
N PRO A 83 -9.78 -14.46 -3.69
CA PRO A 83 -9.06 -13.67 -4.71
C PRO A 83 -7.94 -12.84 -4.08
N ARG A 84 -6.95 -12.41 -4.88
CA ARG A 84 -5.92 -11.47 -4.40
C ARG A 84 -6.60 -10.12 -4.19
N THR A 85 -6.64 -9.65 -2.95
CA THR A 85 -7.23 -8.35 -2.62
C THR A 85 -6.37 -7.57 -1.64
N ILE A 86 -6.54 -6.25 -1.69
CA ILE A 86 -6.07 -5.34 -0.66
C ILE A 86 -7.23 -4.42 -0.23
N THR A 87 -7.52 -4.39 1.06
CA THR A 87 -8.49 -3.46 1.64
C THR A 87 -7.73 -2.30 2.25
N LYS A 88 -7.96 -1.08 1.75
CA LYS A 88 -7.33 0.16 2.23
C LYS A 88 -8.36 1.15 2.74
N GLU A 89 -7.87 2.15 3.45
CA GLU A 89 -8.59 3.38 3.75
C GLU A 89 -9.07 4.07 2.47
N LYS A 90 -10.33 4.50 2.49
CA LYS A 90 -10.92 5.30 1.42
C LYS A 90 -10.55 6.76 1.65
N ILE A 91 -9.74 7.30 0.75
CA ILE A 91 -9.42 8.71 0.77
C ILE A 91 -10.49 9.51 0.02
N LYS A 92 -10.89 10.64 0.60
CA LYS A 92 -11.81 11.60 -0.02
C LYS A 92 -10.99 12.73 -0.63
N PHE A 93 -11.15 12.93 -1.93
CA PHE A 93 -10.35 13.89 -2.69
C PHE A 93 -11.15 15.14 -3.00
N LYS A 94 -10.50 16.31 -2.98
CA LYS A 94 -11.12 17.56 -3.45
C LYS A 94 -11.37 17.52 -4.95
N SER A 95 -10.48 16.85 -5.69
CA SER A 95 -10.64 16.61 -7.11
C SER A 95 -9.93 15.33 -7.51
N ARG A 96 -10.40 14.71 -8.58
CA ARG A 96 -9.74 13.55 -9.21
C ARG A 96 -8.75 13.98 -10.31
N GLU A 97 -8.57 15.29 -10.50
CA GLU A 97 -7.63 15.82 -11.48
C GLU A 97 -6.22 15.46 -11.02
N THR A 98 -5.47 14.82 -11.89
CA THR A 98 -4.06 14.49 -11.68
C THR A 98 -3.29 15.76 -11.31
N ILE A 99 -2.37 15.68 -10.35
CA ILE A 99 -1.53 16.82 -9.92
C ILE A 99 -0.78 17.48 -11.08
N SER A 100 -0.61 16.77 -12.20
CA SER A 100 -0.08 17.33 -13.44
C SER A 100 -0.85 18.55 -13.98
N ILE A 101 -2.02 18.88 -13.43
CA ILE A 101 -2.83 20.03 -13.84
C ILE A 101 -2.78 21.19 -12.82
N ARG A 102 -2.34 20.96 -11.57
CA ARG A 102 -2.33 21.95 -10.49
C ARG A 102 -0.92 22.32 -10.08
N GLU A 103 -0.39 23.38 -10.69
CA GLU A 103 0.97 23.88 -10.46
C GLU A 103 1.27 24.12 -8.97
N GLU A 104 0.27 24.55 -8.20
CA GLU A 104 0.39 24.86 -6.78
C GLU A 104 0.65 23.64 -5.88
N LYS A 105 0.45 22.42 -6.39
CA LYS A 105 0.68 21.15 -5.65
C LYS A 105 1.95 20.42 -6.02
N ILE A 106 2.73 20.97 -6.95
CA ILE A 106 3.99 20.38 -7.40
C ILE A 106 5.02 20.31 -6.25
N GLU A 107 5.11 21.36 -5.41
CA GLU A 107 6.05 21.38 -4.28
C GLU A 107 5.69 20.35 -3.19
N ASP A 108 4.40 20.22 -2.87
CA ASP A 108 3.90 19.21 -1.92
C ASP A 108 4.23 17.79 -2.41
N LEU A 109 4.07 17.55 -3.71
CA LEU A 109 4.44 16.30 -4.37
C LEU A 109 5.94 16.01 -4.24
N TYR A 110 6.80 16.98 -4.59
CA TYR A 110 8.25 16.82 -4.47
C TYR A 110 8.68 16.59 -3.03
N THR A 111 8.08 17.31 -2.09
CA THR A 111 8.34 17.15 -0.66
C THR A 111 8.02 15.74 -0.20
N LEU A 112 6.84 15.19 -0.52
CA LEU A 112 6.48 13.84 -0.14
C LEU A 112 7.41 12.79 -0.78
N ARG A 113 7.72 12.92 -2.08
CA ARG A 113 8.64 12.01 -2.77
C ARG A 113 10.01 12.00 -2.12
N LYS A 114 10.55 13.18 -1.85
CA LYS A 114 11.84 13.34 -1.19
C LYS A 114 11.80 12.71 0.20
N GLN A 115 10.75 12.94 0.99
CA GLN A 115 10.62 12.33 2.32
C GLN A 115 10.61 10.81 2.25
N LEU A 116 9.86 10.20 1.33
CA LEU A 116 9.83 8.74 1.17
C LEU A 116 11.20 8.20 0.72
N LYS A 117 11.85 8.85 -0.25
CA LYS A 117 13.19 8.46 -0.75
C LYS A 117 14.29 8.61 0.29
N ASP A 118 14.30 9.70 1.06
CA ASP A 118 15.26 9.94 2.14
C ASP A 118 15.13 8.87 3.25
N CYS A 119 13.96 8.23 3.33
CA CYS A 119 13.72 7.10 4.22
C CYS A 119 14.15 5.74 3.62
N GLY A 120 14.74 5.76 2.43
CA GLY A 120 15.19 4.59 1.70
C GLY A 120 14.03 3.74 1.19
N ILE A 121 12.92 4.35 0.76
CA ILE A 121 11.76 3.64 0.19
C ILE A 121 11.78 3.82 -1.33
N GLU A 122 11.68 2.71 -2.06
CA GLU A 122 11.44 2.70 -3.50
C GLU A 122 9.94 2.55 -3.79
N PHE A 123 9.42 3.31 -4.74
CA PHE A 123 8.01 3.34 -5.11
C PHE A 123 7.81 3.95 -6.51
N ASP A 124 6.63 3.78 -7.11
CA ASP A 124 6.31 4.35 -8.42
C ASP A 124 5.98 5.85 -8.29
N GLU A 125 6.90 6.67 -8.77
CA GLU A 125 6.79 8.14 -8.78
C GLU A 125 5.88 8.69 -9.89
N SER A 126 5.06 7.87 -10.55
CA SER A 126 4.08 8.39 -11.50
C SER A 126 3.11 9.34 -10.81
N THR A 127 2.92 10.54 -11.37
CA THR A 127 2.06 11.59 -10.77
C THR A 127 0.60 11.14 -10.58
N GLN A 128 0.15 10.17 -11.37
CA GLN A 128 -1.16 9.53 -11.26
C GLN A 128 -1.37 8.74 -9.95
N ASN A 129 -0.30 8.40 -9.25
CA ASN A 129 -0.37 7.69 -7.96
C ASN A 129 -0.57 8.65 -6.78
N PHE A 130 -0.70 9.95 -7.05
CA PHE A 130 -0.79 10.99 -6.05
C PHE A 130 -2.05 11.83 -6.20
N VAL A 131 -2.58 12.30 -5.08
CA VAL A 131 -3.81 13.08 -5.02
C VAL A 131 -3.82 14.01 -3.81
N GLU A 132 -4.57 15.10 -3.91
CA GLU A 132 -4.87 15.96 -2.77
C GLU A 132 -6.15 15.48 -2.06
N ASP A 133 -6.06 15.19 -0.76
CA ASP A 133 -7.22 14.90 0.06
C ASP A 133 -8.03 16.18 0.41
N ASN A 134 -9.17 16.01 1.06
CA ASN A 134 -10.03 17.12 1.50
C ASN A 134 -9.36 18.07 2.50
N ASP A 135 -8.33 17.63 3.21
CA ASP A 135 -7.59 18.43 4.18
C ASP A 135 -6.40 19.15 3.53
N GLY A 136 -6.16 18.91 2.24
CA GLY A 136 -5.08 19.51 1.46
C GLY A 136 -3.76 18.76 1.52
N ASN A 137 -3.73 17.58 2.15
CA ASN A 137 -2.53 16.74 2.19
C ASN A 137 -2.31 16.04 0.85
N MET A 138 -1.04 15.90 0.49
CA MET A 138 -0.62 15.06 -0.61
C MET A 138 -0.62 13.59 -0.18
N VAL A 139 -1.36 12.74 -0.88
CA VAL A 139 -1.54 11.32 -0.54
C VAL A 139 -1.07 10.43 -1.68
N TYR A 140 -0.30 9.40 -1.36
CA TYR A 140 0.11 8.34 -2.29
C TYR A 140 -0.91 7.18 -2.25
N LEU A 141 -1.58 6.92 -3.37
CA LEU A 141 -2.66 5.95 -3.46
C LEU A 141 -2.22 4.53 -3.84
N ASP A 142 -1.13 4.44 -4.60
CA ASP A 142 -0.70 3.16 -5.12
C ASP A 142 -0.02 2.31 -4.04
N ASP A 143 0.46 1.16 -4.44
CA ASP A 143 1.03 0.16 -3.58
C ASP A 143 2.52 0.36 -3.34
N PHE A 144 2.93 0.00 -2.13
CA PHE A 144 4.34 -0.12 -1.78
C PHE A 144 4.73 -1.59 -1.87
N TYR A 145 5.72 -1.86 -2.71
CA TYR A 145 6.27 -3.20 -2.88
C TYR A 145 7.46 -3.38 -1.95
N PRO A 146 7.48 -4.41 -1.09
CA PRO A 146 8.59 -4.60 -0.14
C PRO A 146 9.86 -5.18 -0.78
N TRP A 147 9.73 -5.77 -1.97
CA TRP A 147 10.84 -6.28 -2.78
C TRP A 147 10.43 -6.39 -4.26
N ASN A 148 11.42 -6.39 -5.14
CA ASN A 148 11.24 -6.47 -6.60
C ASN A 148 11.28 -7.92 -7.12
N ASP A 149 11.22 -8.07 -8.43
CA ASP A 149 11.28 -9.35 -9.16
C ASP A 149 12.58 -10.14 -8.99
N GLU A 150 13.66 -9.49 -8.59
CA GLU A 150 14.95 -10.12 -8.30
C GLU A 150 15.07 -10.45 -6.79
N SER A 151 13.95 -10.37 -6.07
CA SER A 151 13.88 -10.49 -4.61
C SER A 151 14.85 -9.53 -3.92
N GLN A 152 15.14 -8.37 -4.49
CA GLN A 152 15.90 -7.31 -3.83
C GLN A 152 14.92 -6.46 -3.04
N LYS A 153 15.31 -6.03 -1.85
CA LYS A 153 14.47 -5.15 -1.04
C LYS A 153 14.30 -3.81 -1.74
N ALA A 154 13.05 -3.38 -1.87
CA ALA A 154 12.69 -2.03 -2.28
C ALA A 154 12.70 -1.05 -1.10
N TYR A 155 13.41 -1.41 -0.01
CA TYR A 155 13.57 -0.54 1.15
C TYR A 155 14.86 -0.81 1.95
N ASN A 156 15.37 0.23 2.61
CA ASN A 156 16.47 0.12 3.58
C ASN A 156 15.94 -0.22 4.99
N HIS A 157 16.20 -1.44 5.44
CA HIS A 157 15.68 -1.95 6.73
C HIS A 157 16.17 -1.15 7.94
N ASP A 158 17.43 -0.74 7.97
CA ASP A 158 18.01 -0.05 9.14
C ASP A 158 17.56 1.40 9.19
N GLN A 159 17.37 2.05 8.04
CA GLN A 159 16.76 3.38 7.97
C GLN A 159 15.30 3.37 8.45
N ILE A 160 14.48 2.40 7.99
CA ILE A 160 13.10 2.25 8.49
C ILE A 160 13.09 1.98 10.00
N ARG A 161 14.00 1.13 10.50
CA ARG A 161 14.13 0.91 11.94
C ARG A 161 14.44 2.21 12.69
N LEU A 162 15.40 3.00 12.20
CA LEU A 162 15.78 4.27 12.81
C LEU A 162 14.59 5.26 12.82
N LEU A 163 13.82 5.32 11.74
CA LEU A 163 12.62 6.17 11.65
C LEU A 163 11.55 5.74 12.64
N ILE A 164 11.27 4.44 12.75
CA ILE A 164 10.35 3.91 13.76
C ILE A 164 10.79 4.31 15.16
N MET A 165 12.09 4.18 15.46
CA MET A 165 12.64 4.52 16.78
C MET A 165 12.59 6.01 17.11
N THR A 166 12.70 6.88 16.11
CA THR A 166 12.77 8.33 16.29
C THR A 166 11.41 9.03 16.19
N LYS A 167 10.49 8.53 15.36
CA LYS A 167 9.18 9.15 15.11
C LYS A 167 8.04 8.54 15.92
N LEU A 168 8.10 7.25 16.24
CA LEU A 168 7.03 6.55 16.95
C LEU A 168 7.39 6.34 18.41
N THR A 169 6.37 6.28 19.27
CA THR A 169 6.56 6.07 20.71
C THR A 169 5.65 4.97 21.24
N GLY A 170 5.99 4.45 22.42
CA GLY A 170 5.20 3.45 23.15
C GLY A 170 4.73 2.27 22.29
N LEU A 171 3.45 1.95 22.41
CA LEU A 171 2.83 0.80 21.76
C LEU A 171 2.82 0.89 20.22
N GLU A 172 2.83 2.08 19.64
CA GLU A 172 2.90 2.24 18.18
C GLU A 172 4.28 1.86 17.65
N ARG A 173 5.34 2.32 18.33
CA ARG A 173 6.71 1.92 18.01
C ARG A 173 6.89 0.40 18.10
N ASP A 174 6.41 -0.20 19.17
CA ASP A 174 6.56 -1.64 19.39
C ASP A 174 5.81 -2.46 18.33
N ARG A 175 4.62 -2.00 17.93
CA ARG A 175 3.86 -2.59 16.81
C ARG A 175 4.59 -2.45 15.48
N ALA A 176 5.12 -1.27 15.16
CA ALA A 176 5.87 -1.04 13.94
C ALA A 176 7.15 -1.88 13.87
N LEU A 177 7.91 -1.99 14.97
CA LEU A 177 9.07 -2.88 15.06
C LEU A 177 8.69 -4.35 14.87
N ASN A 178 7.54 -4.78 15.41
CA ASN A 178 7.04 -6.14 15.21
C ASN A 178 6.76 -6.40 13.71
N TYR A 179 6.06 -5.49 13.03
CA TYR A 179 5.84 -5.61 11.59
C TYR A 179 7.13 -5.62 10.81
N LEU A 180 8.10 -4.76 11.15
CA LEU A 180 9.41 -4.72 10.49
C LEU A 180 10.17 -6.04 10.65
N ASN A 181 10.12 -6.65 11.84
CA ASN A 181 10.72 -7.96 12.11
C ASN A 181 10.04 -9.07 11.30
N ARG A 182 8.70 -9.07 11.22
CA ARG A 182 7.95 -10.02 10.40
C ARG A 182 8.28 -9.87 8.91
N LEU A 183 8.41 -8.64 8.44
CA LEU A 183 8.80 -8.33 7.07
C LEU A 183 10.19 -8.88 6.74
N LYS A 184 11.17 -8.71 7.65
CA LYS A 184 12.51 -9.30 7.52
C LYS A 184 12.46 -10.82 7.48
N LYS A 185 11.64 -11.44 8.33
CA LYS A 185 11.49 -12.91 8.37
C LYS A 185 10.96 -13.44 7.03
N LEU A 186 9.89 -12.84 6.50
CA LEU A 186 9.32 -13.23 5.20
C LEU A 186 10.34 -13.09 4.06
N TYR A 187 11.15 -12.03 4.07
CA TYR A 187 12.22 -11.84 3.09
C TYR A 187 13.30 -12.94 3.17
N LEU A 188 13.70 -13.34 4.38
CA LEU A 188 14.68 -14.43 4.54
C LEU A 188 14.10 -15.78 4.12
N GLU A 189 12.83 -16.04 4.43
CA GLU A 189 12.11 -17.23 3.97
C GLU A 189 12.01 -17.27 2.43
N LEU A 190 11.83 -16.12 1.78
CA LEU A 190 11.85 -15.99 0.33
C LEU A 190 13.22 -16.36 -0.25
N LYS A 191 14.30 -15.77 0.30
CA LYS A 191 15.68 -16.00 -0.16
C LYS A 191 16.17 -17.44 0.02
N ASN A 192 15.65 -18.15 1.02
CA ASN A 192 15.99 -19.55 1.24
C ASN A 192 15.24 -20.53 0.30
N LYS A 193 14.25 -20.05 -0.47
CA LYS A 193 13.49 -20.84 -1.45
C LYS A 193 14.00 -20.65 -2.89
N GLU A 194 14.93 -19.71 -3.11
CA GLU A 194 15.67 -19.50 -4.37
C GLU A 194 16.85 -20.47 -4.46
#